data_AF-G4TKH0-F1
#
_entry.id   AF-G4TKH0-F1
#
_cell.length_a   1.000
_cell.length_b   1.000
_cell.length_c   1.000
_cell.angle_alpha   90.00
_cell.angle_beta   90.00
_cell.angle_gamma   90.00
#
_symmetry.space_group_name_H-M   'P 1'
#
loop_
_entity.id
_entity.type
_entity.pdbx_description
1 polymer ?
#
loop_
_entity_poly.entity_id
_entity_poly.type
_entity_poly.pdbx_seq_one_letter_code
_entity_poly.pdbx_strand_id
1 'polypeptide(L)'
;MPSDDNITGLILLEENELRFPRFTNEDAYTLGQHIRKRFKATNRWSKGKGVAIAIKSVAGHVLFACTVGESGDVDLESWSCIEGMINTVIKTGHSSYYVERNLTMHGRSPEQIGLTFPEYRLDGGAFPIWLTNATPTPIAVAAAYGDSSMEDHQLVAKSIKDYLIKLGDQNGDQEPLGSPHRRVGSVASMR
;
A
#
# COMPACT_ATOMS: atom_id res chain seq x y z
N MET A 1 -24.04 5.59 12.89
CA MET A 1 -22.91 4.75 12.44
C MET A 1 -23.27 4.22 11.06
N PRO A 2 -22.38 4.28 10.06
CA PRO A 2 -22.61 3.59 8.78
C PRO A 2 -22.91 2.10 9.05
N SER A 3 -23.77 1.48 8.24
CA SER A 3 -23.91 0.01 8.27
C SER A 3 -22.59 -0.64 7.88
N ASP A 4 -22.31 -1.84 8.38
CA ASP A 4 -21.03 -2.50 8.13
C ASP A 4 -20.78 -2.71 6.62
N ASP A 5 -21.82 -3.02 5.83
CA ASP A 5 -21.75 -3.10 4.36
C ASP A 5 -21.19 -1.84 3.71
N ASN A 6 -21.55 -0.67 4.24
CA ASN A 6 -21.05 0.61 3.77
C ASN A 6 -19.55 0.75 4.06
N ILE A 7 -19.09 0.27 5.23
CA ILE A 7 -17.68 0.32 5.61
C ILE A 7 -16.82 -0.53 4.67
N THR A 8 -17.23 -1.77 4.41
CA THR A 8 -16.47 -2.67 3.52
C THR A 8 -16.48 -2.17 2.07
N GLY A 9 -17.57 -1.57 1.61
CA GLY A 9 -17.63 -0.89 0.31
C GLY A 9 -16.65 0.28 0.20
N LEU A 10 -16.51 1.10 1.26
CA LEU A 10 -15.55 2.21 1.30
C LEU A 10 -14.10 1.73 1.28
N ILE A 11 -13.77 0.64 1.98
CA ILE A 11 -12.41 0.05 1.97
C ILE A 11 -12.08 -0.44 0.56
N LEU A 12 -13.00 -1.12 -0.11
CA LEU A 12 -12.79 -1.62 -1.47
C LEU A 12 -12.64 -0.48 -2.49
N LEU A 13 -13.37 0.62 -2.30
CA LEU A 13 -13.23 1.82 -3.12
C LEU A 13 -11.84 2.45 -2.95
N GLU A 14 -11.36 2.58 -1.70
CA GLU A 14 -9.99 3.04 -1.42
C GLU A 14 -8.95 2.12 -2.09
N GLU A 15 -9.11 0.79 -1.99
CA GLU A 15 -8.26 -0.17 -2.69
C GLU A 15 -8.26 0.04 -4.20
N ASN A 16 -9.40 0.33 -4.83
CA ASN A 16 -9.49 0.50 -6.27
C ASN A 16 -8.88 1.82 -6.77
N GLU A 17 -8.92 2.88 -5.97
CA GLU A 17 -8.37 4.19 -6.32
C GLU A 17 -6.84 4.23 -6.20
N LEU A 18 -6.26 3.49 -5.25
CA LEU A 18 -4.83 3.50 -4.99
C LEU A 18 -4.07 2.57 -5.97
N ARG A 19 -3.82 3.10 -7.17
CA ARG A 19 -3.11 2.43 -8.27
C ARG A 19 -1.86 3.23 -8.68
N PHE A 20 -0.74 2.52 -8.84
CA PHE A 20 0.55 3.10 -9.20
C PHE A 20 0.76 3.13 -10.72
N PRO A 21 1.22 4.22 -11.33
CA PRO A 21 1.58 4.22 -12.76
C PRO A 21 2.86 3.41 -13.04
N ARG A 22 3.76 3.34 -12.05
CA ARG A 22 4.97 2.52 -12.02
C ARG A 22 5.30 2.19 -10.57
N PHE A 23 6.06 1.11 -10.34
CA PHE A 23 6.58 0.82 -9.02
C PHE A 23 7.95 0.13 -9.14
N THR A 24 8.96 0.81 -8.62
CA THR A 24 10.38 0.42 -8.64
C THR A 24 10.86 0.18 -7.22
N ASN A 25 12.09 -0.35 -7.09
CA ASN A 25 12.71 -0.53 -5.78
C ASN A 25 12.90 0.81 -5.04
N GLU A 26 13.16 1.90 -5.76
CA GLU A 26 13.29 3.24 -5.17
C GLU A 26 11.94 3.75 -4.65
N ASP A 27 10.85 3.45 -5.37
CA ASP A 27 9.50 3.79 -4.92
C ASP A 27 9.14 3.03 -3.65
N ALA A 28 9.49 1.73 -3.58
CA ALA A 28 9.32 0.93 -2.38
C ALA A 28 10.11 1.48 -1.18
N TYR A 29 11.39 1.82 -1.38
CA TYR A 29 12.21 2.41 -0.32
C TYR A 29 11.63 3.76 0.17
N THR A 30 11.25 4.63 -0.76
CA THR A 30 10.66 5.93 -0.44
C THR A 30 9.31 5.79 0.28
N LEU A 31 8.45 4.89 -0.19
CA LEU A 31 7.16 4.60 0.43
C LEU A 31 7.35 4.08 1.86
N GLY A 32 8.29 3.15 2.08
CA GLY A 32 8.62 2.64 3.41
C GLY A 32 9.08 3.72 4.38
N GLN A 33 9.94 4.64 3.93
CA GLN A 33 10.35 5.81 4.71
C GLN A 33 9.17 6.74 5.03
N HIS A 34 8.25 6.92 4.07
CA HIS A 34 7.03 7.71 4.25
C HIS A 34 6.11 7.11 5.32
N ILE A 35 5.89 5.79 5.31
CA ILE A 35 5.10 5.08 6.32
C ILE A 35 5.73 5.29 7.70
N ARG A 36 7.05 5.10 7.82
CA ARG A 36 7.78 5.36 9.07
C ARG A 36 7.61 6.80 9.55
N LYS A 37 7.77 7.78 8.66
CA LYS A 37 7.60 9.20 8.99
C LYS A 37 6.19 9.49 9.48
N ARG A 38 5.17 8.93 8.82
CA ARG A 38 3.77 9.07 9.22
C ARG A 38 3.52 8.46 10.60
N PHE A 39 4.04 7.26 10.86
CA PHE A 39 3.89 6.61 12.16
C PHE A 39 4.45 7.46 13.31
N LYS A 40 5.65 8.02 13.14
CA LYS A 40 6.27 8.91 14.13
C LYS A 40 5.49 10.20 14.42
N ALA A 41 4.55 10.58 13.56
CA ALA A 41 3.67 11.73 13.76
C ALA A 41 2.34 11.35 14.44
N THR A 42 2.11 10.08 14.77
CA THR A 42 0.87 9.62 15.40
C THR A 42 0.90 9.74 16.92
N ASN A 43 -0.29 9.77 17.53
CA ASN A 43 -0.42 9.67 18.99
C ASN A 43 0.07 8.31 19.54
N ARG A 44 0.09 7.25 18.72
CA ARG A 44 0.62 5.94 19.12
C ARG A 44 2.11 6.04 19.44
N TRP A 45 2.87 6.68 18.57
CA TRP A 45 4.30 6.94 18.78
C TRP A 45 4.54 7.72 20.08
N SER A 46 3.80 8.82 20.30
CA SER A 46 3.93 9.62 21.52
C SER A 46 3.58 8.87 22.82
N LYS A 47 2.90 7.71 22.71
CA LYS A 47 2.55 6.83 23.83
C LYS A 47 3.51 5.64 24.00
N GLY A 48 4.65 5.63 23.31
CA GLY A 48 5.62 4.54 23.39
C GLY A 48 5.16 3.25 22.69
N LYS A 49 4.35 3.37 21.63
CA LYS A 49 4.03 2.24 20.75
C LYS A 49 4.98 2.21 19.57
N GLY A 50 5.36 1.01 19.15
CA GLY A 50 6.17 0.76 17.97
C GLY A 50 5.36 0.14 16.82
N VAL A 51 6.02 0.00 15.67
CA VAL A 51 5.46 -0.66 14.47
C VAL A 51 6.57 -1.39 13.72
N ALA A 52 6.26 -2.58 13.20
CA ALA A 52 7.06 -3.25 12.18
C ALA A 52 6.51 -2.91 10.79
N ILE A 53 7.39 -2.61 9.83
CA ILE A 53 7.01 -2.21 8.46
C ILE A 53 7.78 -3.07 7.48
N ALA A 54 7.10 -3.60 6.46
CA ALA A 54 7.71 -4.32 5.35
C ALA A 54 7.07 -3.94 4.02
N ILE A 55 7.86 -3.96 2.94
CA ILE A 55 7.35 -3.96 1.58
C ILE A 55 8.03 -5.11 0.85
N LYS A 56 7.23 -6.03 0.30
CA LYS A 56 7.72 -7.20 -0.45
C LYS A 56 7.11 -7.26 -1.84
N SER A 57 7.86 -7.72 -2.82
CA SER A 57 7.28 -8.14 -4.10
C SER A 57 6.41 -9.38 -3.89
N VAL A 58 5.47 -9.64 -4.78
CA VAL A 58 4.70 -10.91 -4.74
C VAL A 58 5.55 -12.15 -5.01
N ALA A 59 6.76 -11.98 -5.56
CA ALA A 59 7.76 -13.03 -5.69
C ALA A 59 8.56 -13.28 -4.38
N GLY A 60 8.28 -12.53 -3.31
CA GLY A 60 8.90 -12.71 -2.00
C GLY A 60 10.18 -11.89 -1.76
N HIS A 61 10.59 -11.02 -2.69
CA HIS A 61 11.76 -10.17 -2.48
C HIS A 61 11.44 -9.06 -1.46
N VAL A 62 12.30 -8.91 -0.45
CA VAL A 62 12.21 -7.80 0.51
C VAL A 62 12.73 -6.53 -0.13
N LEU A 63 11.85 -5.55 -0.34
CA LEU A 63 12.18 -4.24 -0.92
C LEU A 63 12.42 -3.19 0.16
N PHE A 64 11.75 -3.34 1.31
CA PHE A 64 11.92 -2.50 2.49
C PHE A 64 11.57 -3.29 3.75
N ALA A 65 12.31 -3.09 4.84
CA ALA A 65 12.02 -3.63 6.16
C ALA A 65 12.51 -2.65 7.23
N CYS A 66 11.67 -2.31 8.20
CA CYS A 66 12.02 -1.38 9.28
C CYS A 66 11.17 -1.60 10.53
N THR A 67 11.83 -1.67 11.68
CA THR A 67 11.19 -1.53 12.99
C THR A 67 11.27 -0.07 13.43
N VAL A 68 10.18 0.49 13.94
CA VAL A 68 10.13 1.84 14.51
C VAL A 68 9.65 1.75 15.97
N GLY A 69 10.45 2.21 16.92
CA GLY A 69 10.25 1.95 18.35
C GLY A 69 11.58 1.68 19.05
N GLU A 70 11.55 1.68 20.38
CA GLU A 70 12.64 1.16 21.21
C GLU A 70 12.39 -0.32 21.55
N SER A 71 13.34 -0.94 22.25
CA SER A 71 13.22 -2.33 22.69
C SER A 71 12.00 -2.52 23.60
N GLY A 72 11.05 -3.34 23.16
CA GLY A 72 9.80 -3.64 23.90
C GLY A 72 8.57 -2.89 23.39
N ASP A 73 8.73 -1.88 22.53
CA ASP A 73 7.60 -1.14 21.94
C ASP A 73 6.89 -1.93 20.83
N VAL A 74 7.57 -2.94 20.27
CA VAL A 74 7.11 -3.82 19.19
C VAL A 74 7.01 -5.24 19.70
N ASP A 75 5.86 -5.89 19.45
CA ASP A 75 5.59 -7.25 19.92
C ASP A 75 6.51 -8.27 19.23
N LEU A 76 6.85 -9.36 19.92
CA LEU A 76 7.71 -10.43 19.42
C LEU A 76 7.13 -11.12 18.17
N GLU A 77 5.80 -11.19 18.06
CA GLU A 77 5.09 -11.78 16.92
C GLU A 77 4.95 -10.82 15.74
N SER A 78 5.36 -9.56 15.87
CA SER A 78 5.08 -8.52 14.85
C SER A 78 5.55 -8.92 13.44
N TRP A 79 6.72 -9.54 13.32
CA TRP A 79 7.22 -10.00 12.02
C TRP A 79 6.43 -11.21 11.49
N SER A 80 6.01 -12.14 12.35
CA SER A 80 5.11 -13.23 11.91
C SER A 80 3.74 -12.70 11.48
N CYS A 81 3.22 -11.66 12.14
CA CYS A 81 2.00 -10.96 11.73
C CYS A 81 2.17 -10.33 10.34
N ILE A 82 3.29 -9.62 10.12
CA ILE A 82 3.62 -9.04 8.81
C ILE A 82 3.64 -10.11 7.70
N GLU A 83 4.32 -11.24 7.90
CA GLU A 83 4.37 -12.32 6.91
C GLU A 83 2.98 -12.88 6.62
N GLY A 84 2.20 -13.18 7.67
CA GLY A 84 0.86 -13.75 7.51
C GLY A 84 -0.12 -12.80 6.84
N MET A 85 -0.04 -11.50 7.12
CA MET A 85 -0.87 -10.50 6.44
C MET A 85 -0.47 -10.35 4.96
N ILE A 86 0.83 -10.38 4.65
CA ILE A 86 1.31 -10.35 3.25
C ILE A 86 0.78 -11.56 2.48
N ASN A 87 0.84 -12.76 3.07
CA ASN A 87 0.29 -13.98 2.46
C ASN A 87 -1.22 -13.85 2.20
N THR A 88 -1.97 -13.26 3.14
CA THR A 88 -3.41 -12.98 2.97
C THR A 88 -3.65 -12.08 1.76
N VAL A 89 -2.87 -11.00 1.62
CA VAL A 89 -3.01 -10.07 0.48
C VAL A 89 -2.65 -10.75 -0.85
N ILE A 90 -1.57 -11.54 -0.88
CA ILE A 90 -1.16 -12.26 -2.09
C ILE A 90 -2.25 -13.26 -2.51
N LYS A 91 -2.84 -13.97 -1.56
CA LYS A 91 -3.87 -14.99 -1.83
C LYS A 91 -5.21 -14.40 -2.27
N THR A 92 -5.61 -13.28 -1.69
CA THR A 92 -6.95 -12.70 -1.90
C THR A 92 -6.96 -11.55 -2.91
N GLY A 93 -5.82 -10.89 -3.13
CA GLY A 93 -5.73 -9.66 -3.92
C GLY A 93 -6.25 -8.41 -3.21
N HIS A 94 -6.71 -8.53 -1.97
CA HIS A 94 -7.31 -7.46 -1.17
C HIS A 94 -6.47 -7.11 0.04
N SER A 95 -6.66 -5.92 0.61
CA SER A 95 -6.01 -5.57 1.88
C SER A 95 -6.40 -6.55 2.98
N SER A 96 -5.49 -6.82 3.91
CA SER A 96 -5.78 -7.72 5.02
C SER A 96 -6.94 -7.21 5.88
N TYR A 97 -7.12 -5.89 5.95
CA TYR A 97 -8.25 -5.24 6.63
C TYR A 97 -9.58 -5.45 5.92
N TYR A 98 -9.63 -5.36 4.58
CA TYR A 98 -10.84 -5.70 3.83
C TYR A 98 -11.25 -7.15 4.10
N VAL A 99 -10.29 -8.08 4.06
CA VAL A 99 -10.56 -9.51 4.29
C VAL A 99 -11.09 -9.73 5.72
N GLU A 100 -10.46 -9.12 6.72
CA GLU A 100 -10.92 -9.16 8.12
C GLU A 100 -12.36 -8.69 8.26
N ARG A 101 -12.67 -7.50 7.73
CA ARG A 101 -14.01 -6.90 7.84
C ARG A 101 -15.03 -7.69 7.04
N ASN A 102 -14.69 -8.14 5.83
CA ASN A 102 -15.59 -8.94 5.00
C ASN A 102 -15.98 -10.24 5.69
N LEU A 103 -15.02 -10.98 6.28
CA LEU A 103 -15.30 -12.21 7.00
C LEU A 103 -16.15 -11.96 8.25
N THR A 104 -15.80 -10.93 9.03
CA THR A 104 -16.53 -10.54 10.24
C THR A 104 -17.99 -10.23 9.93
N MET A 105 -18.27 -9.42 8.90
CA MET A 105 -19.63 -9.06 8.52
C MET A 105 -20.46 -10.25 8.05
N HIS A 106 -19.86 -11.19 7.33
CA HIS A 106 -20.55 -12.36 6.80
C HIS A 106 -20.58 -13.53 7.78
N GLY A 107 -20.04 -13.37 9.00
CA GLY A 107 -19.94 -14.44 9.99
C GLY A 107 -19.16 -15.66 9.50
N ARG A 108 -18.20 -15.46 8.59
CA ARG A 108 -17.39 -16.54 8.01
C ARG A 108 -16.07 -16.68 8.76
N SER A 109 -15.62 -17.93 8.91
CA SER A 109 -14.31 -18.20 9.47
C SER A 109 -13.22 -18.14 8.38
N PRO A 110 -11.97 -17.82 8.75
CA PRO A 110 -10.84 -17.77 7.80
C PRO A 110 -10.62 -19.11 7.06
N GLU A 111 -10.82 -20.23 7.75
CA GLU A 111 -10.64 -21.58 7.22
C GLU A 111 -11.60 -21.89 6.07
N GLN A 112 -12.81 -21.31 6.08
CA GLN A 112 -13.81 -21.50 5.02
C GLN A 112 -13.35 -20.94 3.67
N ILE A 113 -12.40 -19.99 3.68
CA ILE A 113 -11.77 -19.44 2.46
C ILE A 113 -10.30 -19.85 2.34
N GLY A 114 -9.88 -20.87 3.10
CA GLY A 114 -8.55 -21.45 3.05
C GLY A 114 -7.45 -20.57 3.67
N LEU A 115 -7.78 -19.64 4.56
CA LEU A 115 -6.82 -18.82 5.30
C LEU A 115 -6.54 -19.44 6.65
N THR A 116 -5.68 -20.46 6.67
CA THR A 116 -5.34 -21.21 7.89
C THR A 116 -4.18 -20.58 8.66
N PHE A 117 -4.34 -20.41 9.97
CA PHE A 117 -3.26 -20.00 10.88
C PHE A 117 -2.17 -21.09 10.97
N PRO A 118 -0.86 -20.75 11.12
CA PRO A 118 -0.27 -19.41 11.21
C PRO A 118 0.12 -18.78 9.86
N GLU A 119 -0.09 -19.49 8.74
CA GLU A 119 0.35 -19.05 7.41
C GLU A 119 -0.31 -17.73 6.97
N TYR A 120 -1.57 -17.52 7.39
CA TYR A 120 -2.36 -16.32 7.09
C TYR A 120 -2.74 -15.60 8.38
N ARG A 121 -2.69 -14.27 8.34
CA ARG A 121 -3.13 -13.38 9.42
C ARG A 121 -4.16 -12.38 8.87
N LEU A 122 -5.15 -12.06 9.69
CA LEU A 122 -6.26 -11.16 9.35
C LEU A 122 -6.19 -9.82 10.09
N ASP A 123 -5.04 -9.50 10.65
CA ASP A 123 -4.80 -8.17 11.19
C ASP A 123 -4.80 -7.16 10.03
N GLY A 124 -5.40 -6.00 10.21
CA GLY A 124 -5.33 -4.90 9.25
C GLY A 124 -3.91 -4.32 9.23
N GLY A 125 -3.47 -3.87 8.05
CA GLY A 125 -2.15 -3.26 7.91
C GLY A 125 -1.35 -3.71 6.70
N ALA A 126 -1.78 -4.75 5.96
CA ALA A 126 -1.20 -5.10 4.66
C ALA A 126 -2.10 -4.64 3.51
N PHE A 127 -1.50 -4.02 2.50
CA PHE A 127 -2.18 -3.36 1.40
C PHE A 127 -1.53 -3.72 0.05
N PRO A 128 -2.32 -4.13 -0.96
CA PRO A 128 -1.78 -4.54 -2.25
C PRO A 128 -1.31 -3.33 -3.06
N ILE A 129 -0.13 -3.45 -3.67
CA ILE A 129 0.41 -2.47 -4.61
C ILE A 129 0.07 -2.95 -6.02
N TRP A 130 -0.86 -2.25 -6.64
CA TRP A 130 -1.35 -2.52 -7.98
C TRP A 130 -0.85 -1.46 -8.96
N LEU A 131 -0.60 -1.87 -10.20
CA LEU A 131 -0.34 -0.93 -11.28
C LEU A 131 -1.63 -0.46 -11.95
N THR A 132 -1.61 0.71 -12.60
CA THR A 132 -2.75 1.22 -13.38
C THR A 132 -3.00 0.39 -14.63
N ASN A 133 -1.96 -0.17 -15.24
CA ASN A 133 -2.10 -1.17 -16.29
C ASN A 133 -2.41 -2.51 -15.63
N ALA A 134 -3.66 -2.95 -15.75
CA ALA A 134 -4.19 -4.13 -15.08
C ALA A 134 -3.26 -5.35 -15.22
N THR A 135 -2.69 -5.76 -14.09
CA THR A 135 -2.02 -7.05 -13.92
C THR A 135 -3.02 -8.04 -13.31
N PRO A 136 -2.86 -9.36 -13.51
CA PRO A 136 -3.74 -10.35 -12.88
C PRO A 136 -3.54 -10.46 -11.36
N THR A 137 -2.42 -9.94 -10.84
CA THR A 137 -2.04 -9.97 -9.43
C THR A 137 -1.41 -8.64 -9.03
N PRO A 138 -1.43 -8.24 -7.74
CA PRO A 138 -0.61 -7.13 -7.29
C PRO A 138 0.87 -7.44 -7.55
N ILE A 139 1.70 -6.41 -7.64
CA ILE A 139 3.14 -6.56 -7.92
C ILE A 139 3.98 -6.56 -6.64
N ALA A 140 3.44 -5.97 -5.57
CA ALA A 140 4.04 -5.92 -4.25
C ALA A 140 2.95 -5.75 -3.18
N VAL A 141 3.34 -5.89 -1.92
CA VAL A 141 2.49 -5.67 -0.76
C VAL A 141 3.25 -4.77 0.22
N ALA A 142 2.62 -3.69 0.66
CA ALA A 142 3.10 -2.87 1.78
C ALA A 142 2.38 -3.29 3.05
N ALA A 143 3.11 -3.55 4.12
CA ALA A 143 2.57 -4.00 5.40
C ALA A 143 3.13 -3.18 6.56
N ALA A 144 2.28 -2.86 7.53
CA ALA A 144 2.66 -2.32 8.83
C ALA A 144 1.87 -3.05 9.94
N TYR A 145 2.52 -3.34 11.07
CA TYR A 145 1.89 -4.00 12.20
C TYR A 145 2.32 -3.33 13.51
N GLY A 146 1.35 -2.79 14.24
CA GLY A 146 1.49 -2.11 15.52
C GLY A 146 0.33 -2.41 16.46
N ASP A 147 -0.25 -3.61 16.34
CA ASP A 147 -1.31 -4.16 17.21
C ASP A 147 -2.64 -3.38 17.18
N SER A 148 -2.94 -2.70 16.06
CA SER A 148 -4.21 -2.00 15.89
C SER A 148 -4.65 -2.06 14.42
N SER A 149 -5.40 -3.10 14.09
CA SER A 149 -5.84 -3.44 12.72
C SER A 149 -6.29 -2.21 11.90
N MET A 150 -7.25 -1.44 12.44
CA MET A 150 -7.78 -0.26 11.74
C MET A 150 -6.73 0.85 11.60
N GLU A 151 -5.95 1.14 12.65
CA GLU A 151 -4.95 2.23 12.60
C GLU A 151 -3.75 1.87 11.73
N ASP A 152 -3.39 0.59 11.65
CA ASP A 152 -2.34 0.06 10.78
C ASP A 152 -2.75 0.09 9.31
N HIS A 153 -4.00 -0.32 8.99
CA HIS A 153 -4.55 -0.13 7.64
C HIS A 153 -4.51 1.34 7.23
N GLN A 154 -5.04 2.23 8.09
CA GLN A 154 -5.07 3.66 7.79
C GLN A 154 -3.67 4.26 7.65
N LEU A 155 -2.69 3.79 8.44
CA LEU A 155 -1.30 4.23 8.34
C LEU A 155 -0.74 3.94 6.94
N VAL A 156 -0.95 2.72 6.44
CA VAL A 156 -0.44 2.29 5.13
C VAL A 156 -1.22 2.95 4.00
N ALA A 157 -2.55 2.85 4.00
CA ALA A 157 -3.41 3.39 2.93
C ALA A 157 -3.22 4.91 2.75
N LYS A 158 -3.19 5.69 3.85
CA LYS A 158 -2.94 7.14 3.77
C LYS A 158 -1.52 7.46 3.31
N SER A 159 -0.52 6.64 3.64
CA SER A 159 0.84 6.81 3.14
C SER A 159 0.93 6.57 1.64
N ILE A 160 0.25 5.53 1.14
CA ILE A 160 0.16 5.24 -0.30
C ILE A 160 -0.56 6.38 -1.03
N LYS A 161 -1.70 6.84 -0.51
CA LYS A 161 -2.47 7.96 -1.09
C LYS A 161 -1.61 9.22 -1.24
N ASP A 162 -0.94 9.64 -0.16
CA ASP A 162 -0.08 10.82 -0.20
C ASP A 162 1.12 10.63 -1.15
N TYR A 163 1.67 9.43 -1.21
CA TYR A 163 2.76 9.10 -2.12
C TYR A 163 2.34 9.20 -3.59
N LEU A 164 1.15 8.67 -3.92
CA LEU A 164 0.59 8.74 -5.28
C LEU A 164 0.29 10.18 -5.71
N ILE A 165 -0.23 11.02 -4.81
CA ILE A 165 -0.45 12.45 -5.09
C ILE A 165 0.89 13.12 -5.47
N LYS A 166 1.94 12.92 -4.66
CA LYS A 166 3.27 13.48 -4.95
C LYS A 166 3.87 12.94 -6.26
N LEU A 167 3.63 11.67 -6.59
CA LEU A 167 4.11 11.08 -7.83
C LEU A 167 3.37 11.67 -9.05
N GLY A 168 2.09 11.99 -8.91
CA GLY A 168 1.29 12.69 -9.92
C GLY A 168 1.79 14.11 -10.18
N ASP A 169 2.08 14.87 -9.13
CA ASP A 169 2.63 16.23 -9.23
C ASP A 169 3.98 16.24 -9.98
N GLN A 170 4.87 15.29 -9.66
CA GLN A 170 6.19 15.17 -10.32
C GLN A 170 6.11 14.80 -11.81
N ASN A 171 5.06 14.09 -12.22
CA ASN A 171 4.84 13.77 -13.64
C ASN A 171 4.24 14.95 -14.41
N GLY A 172 3.50 15.85 -13.72
CA GLY A 172 2.95 17.08 -14.31
C GLY A 172 4.01 18.13 -14.66
N ASP A 173 5.15 18.13 -13.94
CA ASP A 173 6.28 19.03 -14.19
C ASP A 173 7.19 18.56 -15.34
N GLN A 174 6.98 17.36 -15.89
CA GLN A 174 7.64 16.89 -17.10
C GLN A 174 6.86 17.32 -18.35
N GLU A 175 6.90 18.60 -18.70
CA GLU A 175 6.49 19.06 -20.05
C GLU A 175 7.30 18.30 -21.12
N PRO A 176 6.69 17.84 -22.22
CA PRO A 176 7.44 17.24 -23.31
C PRO A 176 8.38 18.29 -23.91
N LEU A 177 9.69 18.04 -23.82
CA LEU A 177 10.72 18.84 -24.49
C LEU A 177 10.29 19.10 -25.95
N GLY A 178 9.97 20.37 -26.22
CA GLY A 178 9.54 20.82 -27.53
C GLY A 178 10.55 20.41 -28.60
N SER A 179 10.04 19.76 -29.65
CA SER A 179 10.83 19.49 -30.85
C SER A 179 11.08 20.80 -31.61
N PRO A 180 12.34 21.22 -31.88
CA PRO A 180 12.59 22.38 -32.71
C PRO A 180 12.59 21.94 -34.18
N HIS A 181 11.42 21.90 -34.81
CA HIS A 181 11.37 22.02 -36.27
C HIS A 181 10.89 23.40 -36.67
N ARG A 182 11.91 24.26 -36.79
CA ARG A 182 11.91 25.58 -37.38
C ARG A 182 11.40 25.49 -38.82
N ARG A 183 10.35 26.27 -39.10
CA ARG A 183 9.83 26.57 -40.44
C ARG A 183 10.97 27.00 -41.36
N VAL A 184 11.09 26.38 -42.52
CA VAL A 184 11.76 27.01 -43.66
C VAL A 184 10.66 27.64 -44.51
N GLY A 185 10.78 28.96 -44.70
CA GLY A 185 9.79 29.79 -45.34
C GLY A 185 9.62 29.50 -46.83
N SER A 186 8.38 29.71 -47.27
CA SER A 186 7.98 29.91 -48.65
C SER A 186 8.76 31.08 -49.29
N VAL A 187 9.24 30.87 -50.52
CA VAL A 187 9.47 31.97 -51.46
C VAL A 187 8.85 31.55 -52.80
N ALA A 188 7.86 32.33 -53.23
CA ALA A 188 7.26 32.25 -54.54
C ALA A 188 8.19 32.87 -55.60
N SER A 189 8.17 32.34 -56.83
CA SER A 189 8.31 33.18 -58.04
C SER A 189 7.78 32.48 -59.30
N MET A 190 7.13 33.31 -60.11
CA MET A 190 6.48 33.12 -61.41
C MET A 190 7.34 32.42 -62.48
N ARG A 191 6.73 31.51 -63.24
CA ARG A 191 6.32 31.70 -64.66
C ARG A 191 5.66 30.43 -65.20
#